data_AF-A0A7U9XJN4-F1
#
_entry.id   AF-A0A7U9XJN4-F1
#
_cell.length_a   1.000
_cell.length_b   1.000
_cell.length_c   1.000
_cell.angle_alpha   90.00
_cell.angle_beta   90.00
_cell.angle_gamma   90.00
#
_symmetry.space_group_name_H-M   'P 1'
#
loop_
_entity.id
_entity.type
_entity.pdbx_description
1 polymer ?
#
loop_
_entity_poly.entity_id
_entity_poly.type
_entity_poly.pdbx_seq_one_letter_code
_entity_poly.pdbx_strand_id
1 'polypeptide(L)'
;MTKIKINSNPYKQEIKYETYKENSQEWVDVGLYSPNGKLREENIRKCFLPFNAKEILEVILGEYYLETKGAVEIVFEGTKEEYNELARVAQETIFEGKIIISRSNQVLDNAKFILSDTKEVFLNYMKICWKKSYIMMKMTV
;
A
#
# COMPACT_ATOMS: atom_id res chain seq x y z
N MET A 1 13.19 2.30 19.63
CA MET A 1 11.76 2.02 19.35
C MET A 1 11.70 1.09 18.15
N THR A 2 10.77 0.15 18.08
CA THR A 2 10.68 -0.75 16.92
C THR A 2 9.91 -0.05 15.79
N LYS A 3 10.49 0.02 14.59
CA LYS A 3 9.81 0.58 13.41
C LYS A 3 9.55 -0.49 12.37
N ILE A 4 8.32 -0.52 11.86
CA ILE A 4 7.86 -1.44 10.83
C ILE A 4 7.27 -0.63 9.70
N LYS A 5 7.62 -0.96 8.46
CA LYS A 5 6.99 -0.40 7.27
C LYS A 5 6.04 -1.44 6.68
N ILE A 6 4.83 -1.00 6.35
CA ILE A 6 3.83 -1.76 5.62
C ILE A 6 3.69 -1.11 4.24
N ASN A 7 4.03 -1.85 3.19
CA ASN A 7 3.86 -1.42 1.81
C ASN A 7 2.75 -2.27 1.18
N SER A 8 1.56 -1.69 1.01
CA SER A 8 0.41 -2.32 0.38
C SER A 8 0.32 -1.91 -1.08
N ASN A 9 0.27 -2.90 -1.98
CA ASN A 9 -0.06 -2.68 -3.37
C ASN A 9 -1.43 -3.31 -3.70
N PRO A 10 -2.52 -2.52 -3.69
CA PRO A 10 -3.87 -3.05 -3.91
C PRO A 10 -4.07 -3.58 -5.34
N TYR A 11 -3.28 -3.12 -6.32
CA TYR A 11 -3.36 -3.60 -7.70
C TYR A 11 -2.75 -4.99 -7.90
N LYS A 12 -1.75 -5.32 -7.09
CA LYS A 12 -1.12 -6.64 -7.08
C LYS A 12 -1.66 -7.55 -5.98
N GLN A 13 -2.55 -7.02 -5.12
CA GLN A 13 -3.03 -7.66 -3.90
C GLN A 13 -1.87 -8.22 -3.08
N GLU A 14 -0.81 -7.43 -2.94
CA GLU A 14 0.42 -7.84 -2.27
C GLU A 14 0.79 -6.82 -1.19
N ILE A 15 1.06 -7.30 0.01
CA ILE A 15 1.55 -6.51 1.15
C ILE A 15 2.95 -6.98 1.52
N LYS A 16 3.87 -6.02 1.61
CA LYS A 16 5.25 -6.21 2.03
C LYS A 16 5.49 -5.56 3.38
N TYR A 17 6.34 -6.21 4.17
CA TYR A 17 6.65 -5.81 5.53
C TYR A 17 8.17 -5.67 5.67
N GLU A 18 8.62 -4.52 6.15
CA GLU A 18 10.03 -4.24 6.38
C GLU A 18 10.24 -3.76 7.81
N THR A 19 11.37 -4.10 8.43
CA THR A 19 11.78 -3.61 9.75
C THR A 19 12.97 -2.67 9.59
N TYR A 20 13.02 -1.62 10.41
CA TYR A 20 14.11 -0.65 10.37
C TYR A 20 15.28 -1.12 11.24
N LYS A 21 16.45 -1.33 10.64
CA LYS A 21 17.68 -1.60 11.40
C LYS A 21 18.38 -0.31 11.75
N GLU A 22 18.38 0.07 13.02
CA GLU A 22 19.11 1.24 13.51
C GLU A 22 20.63 1.14 13.22
N ASN A 23 21.20 -0.08 13.25
CA ASN A 23 22.62 -0.31 13.01
C ASN A 23 23.06 -0.06 11.55
N SER A 24 22.15 -0.24 10.59
CA SER A 24 22.45 -0.13 9.15
C SER A 24 21.74 1.05 8.49
N GLN A 25 20.84 1.72 9.20
CA GLN A 25 19.94 2.76 8.66
C GLN A 25 19.16 2.32 7.41
N GLU A 26 18.89 1.01 7.30
CA GLU A 26 18.25 0.40 6.14
C GLU A 26 16.95 -0.31 6.55
N TRP A 27 16.00 -0.30 5.62
CA TRP A 27 14.78 -1.12 5.70
C TRP A 27 15.11 -2.52 5.20
N VAL A 28 14.79 -3.53 6.01
CA VAL A 28 15.08 -4.93 5.70
C VAL A 28 13.79 -5.73 5.78
N ASP A 29 13.53 -6.62 4.82
CA ASP A 29 12.35 -7.50 4.84
C ASP A 29 12.30 -8.27 6.16
N VAL A 30 11.15 -8.24 6.83
CA VAL A 30 10.92 -8.93 8.10
C VAL A 30 11.21 -10.44 8.00
N GLY A 31 11.03 -11.02 6.80
CA GLY A 31 11.30 -12.43 6.50
C GLY A 31 12.78 -12.82 6.59
N LEU A 32 13.71 -11.87 6.59
CA LEU A 32 15.14 -12.13 6.79
C LEU A 32 15.55 -12.18 8.27
N TYR A 33 14.74 -11.61 9.18
CA TYR A 33 15.09 -11.47 10.60
C TYR A 33 14.32 -12.44 11.51
N SER A 34 13.07 -12.76 11.16
CA SER A 34 12.23 -13.73 11.88
C SER A 34 11.74 -14.81 10.90
N PRO A 35 12.48 -15.93 10.75
CA PRO A 35 12.16 -16.99 9.79
C PRO A 35 10.76 -17.60 9.95
N ASN A 36 10.20 -17.53 11.17
CA ASN A 36 8.89 -18.07 11.55
C ASN A 36 7.84 -16.99 11.87
N GLY A 37 8.06 -15.74 11.45
CA GLY A 37 7.09 -14.67 11.69
C GLY A 37 5.80 -14.88 10.90
N LYS A 38 4.64 -14.72 11.54
CA LYS A 38 3.29 -14.81 10.94
C LYS A 38 3.10 -13.82 9.80
N LEU A 39 3.85 -12.71 9.78
CA LEU A 39 3.90 -11.76 8.65
C LEU A 39 4.43 -12.35 7.32
N ARG A 40 4.91 -13.60 7.34
CA ARG A 40 5.31 -14.34 6.12
C ARG A 40 4.16 -15.16 5.54
N GLU A 41 3.10 -15.42 6.29
CA GLU A 41 2.01 -16.26 5.80
C GLU A 41 1.35 -15.63 4.57
N GLU A 42 1.00 -16.47 3.57
CA GLU A 42 0.43 -15.97 2.31
C GLU A 42 -0.92 -15.27 2.53
N ASN A 43 -1.70 -15.65 3.54
CA ASN A 43 -2.93 -14.97 3.97
C ASN A 43 -2.69 -13.55 4.47
N ILE A 44 -1.47 -13.20 4.87
CA ILE A 44 -1.11 -11.85 5.34
C ILE A 44 -0.40 -11.06 4.23
N ARG A 45 0.32 -11.73 3.33
CA ARG A 45 0.98 -11.09 2.17
C ARG A 45 0.08 -10.91 0.96
N LYS A 46 -0.89 -11.79 0.74
CA LYS A 46 -1.84 -11.76 -0.39
C LYS A 46 -3.26 -11.54 0.09
N CYS A 47 -3.47 -10.45 0.82
CA CYS A 47 -4.80 -10.10 1.30
C CYS A 47 -5.16 -8.66 0.98
N PHE A 48 -6.45 -8.37 1.16
CA PHE A 48 -6.99 -7.05 0.92
C PHE A 48 -7.00 -6.30 2.25
N LEU A 49 -6.05 -5.37 2.39
CA LEU A 49 -5.74 -4.71 3.66
C LEU A 49 -6.96 -4.18 4.42
N PRO A 50 -7.96 -3.53 3.78
CA PRO A 50 -9.15 -3.05 4.50
C PRO A 50 -9.90 -4.11 5.30
N PHE A 51 -9.89 -5.37 4.88
CA PHE A 51 -10.57 -6.46 5.61
C PHE A 51 -9.67 -7.15 6.63
N ASN A 52 -8.35 -7.12 6.43
CA ASN A 52 -7.38 -7.81 7.28
C ASN A 52 -6.58 -6.85 8.19
N ALA A 53 -6.88 -5.55 8.19
CA ALA A 53 -6.15 -4.53 8.93
C ALA A 53 -5.97 -4.87 10.42
N LYS A 54 -7.05 -5.35 11.06
CA LYS A 54 -7.02 -5.74 12.47
C LYS A 54 -6.08 -6.91 12.73
N GLU A 55 -6.22 -7.98 11.97
CA GLU A 55 -5.38 -9.17 12.08
C GLU A 55 -3.90 -8.83 11.87
N ILE A 56 -3.60 -7.98 10.89
CA ILE A 56 -2.24 -7.50 10.63
C ILE A 56 -1.68 -6.74 11.84
N LEU A 57 -2.44 -5.82 12.42
CA LEU A 57 -2.02 -5.06 13.59
C LEU A 57 -1.86 -5.94 14.84
N GLU A 58 -2.73 -6.94 15.04
CA GLU A 58 -2.61 -7.92 16.12
C GLU A 58 -1.35 -8.76 15.99
N VAL A 59 -1.02 -9.21 14.77
CA VAL A 59 0.24 -9.95 14.52
C VAL A 59 1.45 -9.07 14.79
N ILE A 60 1.45 -7.82 14.29
CA ILE A 60 2.54 -6.87 14.53
C ILE A 60 2.73 -6.63 16.03
N LEU A 61 1.63 -6.41 16.76
CA LEU A 61 1.67 -6.23 18.20
C LEU A 61 2.24 -7.48 18.88
N GLY A 62 1.73 -8.67 18.56
CA GLY A 62 2.17 -9.92 19.20
C GLY A 62 3.66 -10.25 18.96
N GLU A 63 4.21 -9.90 17.80
CA GLU A 63 5.59 -10.24 17.45
C GLU A 63 6.62 -9.15 17.78
N TYR A 64 6.23 -7.88 17.71
CA TYR A 64 7.19 -6.76 17.75
C TYR A 64 6.96 -5.79 18.90
N TYR A 65 5.83 -5.86 19.59
CA TYR A 65 5.63 -5.08 20.81
C TYR A 65 6.41 -5.71 21.96
N LEU A 66 7.36 -4.95 22.47
CA LEU A 66 8.08 -5.27 23.69
C LEU A 66 7.85 -4.09 24.64
N GLU A 67 7.21 -4.32 25.79
CA GLU A 67 6.94 -3.26 26.80
C GLU A 67 8.21 -2.48 27.17
N THR A 68 9.37 -3.14 27.09
CA THR A 68 10.70 -2.56 27.36
C THR A 68 11.24 -1.64 26.27
N LYS A 69 10.72 -1.70 25.03
CA LYS A 69 11.20 -0.88 23.89
C LYS A 69 10.26 0.27 23.50
N GLY A 70 9.10 0.36 24.16
CA GLY A 70 8.06 1.36 23.87
C GLY A 70 7.15 0.98 22.70
N ALA A 71 6.31 1.92 22.28
CA ALA A 71 5.34 1.72 21.20
C ALA A 71 6.01 1.35 19.87
N VAL A 72 5.29 0.55 19.07
CA VAL A 72 5.70 0.16 17.72
C VAL A 72 5.28 1.26 16.75
N GLU A 73 6.26 1.82 16.02
CA GLU A 73 5.97 2.75 14.94
C GLU A 73 5.71 1.99 13.64
N ILE A 74 4.55 2.23 13.04
CA ILE A 74 4.16 1.70 11.74
C ILE A 74 4.21 2.83 10.72
N VAL A 75 4.98 2.62 9.65
CA VAL A 75 5.06 3.51 8.49
C VAL A 75 4.29 2.87 7.35
N PHE A 76 3.18 3.49 6.93
CA PHE A 76 2.32 2.95 5.88
C PHE A 76 2.59 3.59 4.51
N GLU A 77 2.73 2.75 3.49
CA GLU A 77 2.83 3.08 2.07
C GLU A 77 1.73 2.35 1.30
N GLY A 78 0.85 3.10 0.64
CA GLY A 78 -0.32 2.54 -0.05
C GLY A 78 -1.33 3.61 -0.43
N THR A 79 -2.57 3.20 -0.71
CA THR A 79 -3.64 4.15 -1.01
C THR A 79 -4.11 4.90 0.23
N LYS A 80 -4.79 6.04 0.03
CA LYS A 80 -5.30 6.85 1.15
C LYS A 80 -6.41 6.12 1.89
N GLU A 81 -7.24 5.38 1.15
CA GLU A 81 -8.37 4.62 1.66
C GLU A 81 -7.90 3.50 2.59
N GLU A 82 -6.88 2.75 2.18
CA GLU A 82 -6.24 1.72 3.03
C GLU A 82 -5.63 2.31 4.31
N TYR A 83 -4.94 3.45 4.18
CA TYR A 83 -4.38 4.14 5.34
C TYR A 83 -5.46 4.53 6.36
N ASN A 84 -6.57 5.11 5.88
CA ASN A 84 -7.65 5.55 6.76
C ASN A 84 -8.27 4.37 7.52
N GLU A 85 -8.44 3.22 6.86
CA GLU A 85 -8.95 2.03 7.52
C GLU A 85 -7.96 1.50 8.56
N LEU A 86 -6.68 1.42 8.23
CA LEU A 86 -5.63 1.01 9.18
C LEU A 86 -5.58 1.95 10.41
N ALA A 87 -5.65 3.25 10.18
CA ALA A 87 -5.66 4.27 11.23
C ALA A 87 -6.92 4.19 12.11
N ARG A 88 -8.07 3.86 11.53
CA ARG A 88 -9.31 3.64 12.28
C ARG A 88 -9.21 2.44 13.20
N VAL A 89 -8.69 1.31 12.72
CA VAL A 89 -8.51 0.10 13.52
C VAL A 89 -7.49 0.30 14.63
N ALA A 90 -6.44 1.08 14.38
CA ALA A 90 -5.43 1.41 15.39
C ALA A 90 -5.94 2.28 16.55
N GLN A 91 -7.13 2.87 16.45
CA GLN A 91 -7.79 3.57 17.55
C GLN A 91 -8.56 2.62 18.48
N GLU A 92 -8.62 1.32 18.19
CA GLU A 92 -9.19 0.35 19.13
C GLU A 92 -8.35 0.28 20.42
N THR A 93 -9.03 0.08 21.55
CA THR A 93 -8.42 0.06 22.91
C THR A 93 -7.28 -0.95 23.07
N ILE A 94 -7.24 -1.98 22.23
CA ILE A 94 -6.20 -3.01 22.24
C ILE A 94 -4.83 -2.43 21.82
N PHE A 95 -4.84 -1.43 20.94
CA PHE A 95 -3.66 -0.82 20.31
C PHE A 95 -3.29 0.55 20.88
N GLU A 96 -4.19 1.16 21.65
CA GLU A 96 -4.00 2.47 22.26
C GLU A 96 -2.70 2.51 23.10
N GLY A 97 -1.83 3.49 22.79
CA GLY A 97 -0.53 3.65 23.45
C GLY A 97 0.54 2.60 23.08
N LYS A 98 0.21 1.59 22.27
CA LYS A 98 1.13 0.53 21.85
C LYS A 98 1.59 0.65 20.41
N ILE A 99 0.77 1.26 19.55
CA ILE A 99 1.04 1.42 18.12
C ILE A 99 0.92 2.90 17.74
N ILE A 100 1.89 3.39 16.97
CA ILE A 100 1.88 4.72 16.38
C ILE A 100 1.92 4.56 14.86
N ILE A 101 0.86 4.98 14.17
CA ILE A 101 0.78 4.86 12.71
C ILE A 101 1.09 6.21 12.05
N SER A 102 2.02 6.18 11.09
CA SER A 102 2.40 7.32 10.27
C SER A 102 2.30 6.95 8.79
N ARG A 103 2.04 7.94 7.93
CA ARG A 103 2.00 7.75 6.48
C ARG A 103 3.32 8.22 5.86
N SER A 104 3.90 7.41 4.98
CA SER A 104 5.08 7.77 4.20
C SER A 104 4.72 8.74 3.07
N ASN A 105 5.69 9.52 2.59
CA ASN A 105 5.54 10.41 1.44
C ASN A 105 5.48 9.65 0.10
N GLN A 106 5.81 8.35 0.08
CA GLN A 106 5.61 7.50 -1.10
C GLN A 106 4.16 7.01 -1.11
N VAL A 107 3.33 7.64 -1.94
CA VAL A 107 1.92 7.32 -2.09
C VAL A 107 1.72 6.57 -3.41
N LEU A 108 0.99 5.45 -3.37
CA LEU A 108 0.41 4.89 -4.59
C LEU A 108 -0.80 5.75 -4.96
N ASP A 109 -0.62 6.61 -5.96
CA ASP A 109 -1.71 7.42 -6.48
C ASP A 109 -2.77 6.56 -7.16
N ASN A 110 -4.01 6.95 -6.94
CA ASN A 110 -5.18 6.25 -7.44
C ASN A 110 -5.18 6.29 -8.99
N ALA A 111 -5.46 5.17 -9.66
CA ALA A 111 -5.52 5.02 -11.13
C ALA A 111 -6.40 6.06 -11.86
N LYS A 112 -7.26 6.77 -11.12
CA LYS A 112 -8.00 7.95 -11.58
C LYS A 112 -7.11 9.05 -12.17
N PHE A 113 -5.86 9.20 -11.70
CA PHE A 113 -4.89 10.16 -12.23
C PHE A 113 -4.29 9.71 -13.58
N ILE A 114 -3.94 8.43 -13.72
CA ILE A 114 -3.47 7.85 -14.98
C ILE A 114 -4.57 7.89 -16.06
N LEU A 115 -5.84 7.74 -15.64
CA LEU A 115 -6.99 7.73 -16.54
C LEU A 115 -7.14 9.04 -17.33
N SER A 116 -6.74 10.18 -16.76
CA SER A 116 -6.77 11.50 -17.41
C SER A 116 -5.93 11.49 -18.70
N ASP A 117 -4.71 10.98 -18.60
CA ASP A 117 -3.72 10.98 -19.68
C ASP A 117 -4.12 9.99 -20.77
N THR A 118 -4.61 8.80 -20.39
CA THR A 118 -5.07 7.79 -21.36
C THR A 118 -6.31 8.26 -22.13
N LYS A 119 -7.21 9.01 -21.48
CA LYS A 119 -8.41 9.55 -22.13
C LYS A 119 -8.06 10.58 -23.19
N GLU A 120 -7.07 11.44 -22.93
CA GLU A 120 -6.60 12.43 -23.90
C GLU A 120 -5.96 11.77 -25.12
N VAL A 121 -5.10 10.77 -24.90
CA VAL A 121 -4.51 9.97 -25.97
C VAL A 121 -5.60 9.28 -26.81
N PHE A 122 -6.57 8.61 -26.16
CA PHE A 122 -7.65 7.92 -26.86
C PHE A 122 -8.53 8.87 -27.69
N LEU A 123 -8.87 10.05 -27.15
CA LEU A 123 -9.62 11.08 -27.87
C LEU A 123 -8.87 11.59 -29.10
N ASN A 124 -7.54 11.74 -29.00
CA ASN A 124 -6.71 12.17 -30.11
C ASN A 124 -6.66 11.11 -31.24
N TYR A 125 -6.52 9.83 -30.89
CA TYR A 125 -6.62 8.73 -31.85
C TYR A 125 -7.99 8.68 -32.53
N MET A 126 -9.08 8.81 -31.77
CA MET A 126 -10.44 8.86 -32.31
C MET A 126 -10.60 10.01 -33.32
N LYS A 127 -10.08 11.20 -33.00
CA LYS A 127 -10.12 12.37 -33.89
C LYS A 127 -9.38 12.13 -35.20
N ILE A 128 -8.23 11.46 -35.16
CA ILE A 128 -7.45 11.10 -36.36
C ILE A 128 -8.20 10.07 -37.22
N CYS A 129 -8.77 9.03 -36.60
CA CYS A 129 -9.54 8.00 -37.30
C CYS A 129 -10.78 8.59 -38.00
N TRP A 130 -11.50 9.48 -37.32
CA TRP A 130 -12.67 10.15 -37.89
C TRP A 130 -12.30 11.08 -39.05
N LYS A 131 -11.17 11.79 -38.94
CA LYS A 131 -10.67 12.67 -40.01
C LYS A 131 -10.27 11.87 -41.26
N LYS A 132 -9.63 10.70 -41.10
CA LYS A 132 -9.32 9.79 -42.21
C LYS A 132 -10.59 9.23 -42.87
N SER A 133 -11.58 8.82 -42.08
CA SER A 133 -12.85 8.31 -42.59
C SER A 133 -13.62 9.36 -43.40
N TYR A 134 -13.64 10.62 -42.93
CA TYR A 134 -14.29 11.73 -43.63
C TYR A 134 -13.59 12.11 -44.95
N ILE A 135 -12.25 12.06 -44.98
CA ILE A 135 -11.46 12.32 -46.21
C ILE A 135 -11.69 11.22 -47.24
N MET A 136 -11.70 9.95 -46.82
CA MET A 136 -12.02 8.83 -47.72
C MET A 136 -13.44 8.93 -48.29
N MET A 137 -14.42 9.43 -47.54
CA MET A 137 -15.79 9.58 -48.02
C MET A 137 -15.95 10.72 -49.04
N LYS A 138 -15.07 11.75 -49.01
CA LYS A 138 -15.06 12.86 -49.97
C LYS A 138 -14.27 12.60 -51.26
N MET A 139 -13.39 11.60 -51.28
CA MET A 139 -12.62 11.23 -52.48
C MET A 139 -13.34 10.23 -53.40
N THR A 140 -14.52 9.75 -53.00
CA THR A 140 -15.32 8.76 -53.75
C THR A 140 -16.55 9.39 -54.43
N VAL A 141 -16.56 10.71 -54.60
CA VAL A 141 -17.61 11.47 -55.33
C VAL A 141 -16.97 12.24 -56.47
#